data_AF-A0A967U4G4-F1
#
_entry.id   AF-A0A967U4G4-F1
#
_cell.length_a   1.000
_cell.length_b   1.000
_cell.length_c   1.000
_cell.angle_alpha   90.00
_cell.angle_beta   90.00
_cell.angle_gamma   90.00
#
_symmetry.space_group_name_H-M   'P 1'
#
loop_
_entity.id
_entity.type
_entity.pdbx_description
1 polymer ?
#
loop_
_entity_poly.entity_id
_entity_poly.type
_entity_poly.pdbx_seq_one_letter_code
_entity_poly.pdbx_strand_id
1 'polypeptide(L)'
;MNKLLRLALLTLLLINFSNVANSEPVDSELVYQYVSTKNTKALKELGPGVMPILAELYVTSDDRQKVKIANIFKNLVFKSEEARKVLMEDIKTDNKDLRIAVQYALGMVSNDGSVVNALLDNMQYDKNAYFRDKAACSLAYFQAHITDEQKVKLYEGLINGLSSSNRQVRAISLQALKIHTGQTKGFFVNGTATNQSESLRKWQEWLEEYKSNL
;
A
#
# COMPACT_ATOMS: atom_id res chain seq x y z
N MET A 1 -1.09 16.13 -71.09
CA MET A 1 -1.59 14.79 -71.48
C MET A 1 -1.18 13.79 -70.40
N ASN A 2 -2.15 13.31 -69.62
CA ASN A 2 -2.32 11.95 -69.04
C ASN A 2 -1.05 11.15 -68.65
N LYS A 3 -0.91 10.56 -67.46
CA LYS A 3 -1.88 9.68 -66.77
C LYS A 3 -1.23 9.14 -65.46
N LEU A 4 -2.07 8.76 -64.47
CA LEU A 4 -1.82 7.84 -63.33
C LEU A 4 -1.10 8.48 -62.11
N LEU A 5 -1.72 8.83 -60.97
CA LEU A 5 -2.82 8.21 -60.19
C LEU A 5 -2.44 6.85 -59.58
N ARG A 6 -1.73 6.88 -58.44
CA ARG A 6 -1.62 5.83 -57.40
C ARG A 6 -1.52 6.54 -56.05
N LEU A 7 -2.64 6.79 -55.37
CA LEU A 7 -3.28 5.93 -54.36
C LEU A 7 -2.33 5.50 -53.22
N ALA A 8 -2.36 6.24 -52.12
CA ALA A 8 -2.12 5.72 -50.78
C ALA A 8 -2.97 6.55 -49.81
N LEU A 9 -4.23 6.13 -49.67
CA LEU A 9 -5.19 6.67 -48.71
C LEU A 9 -4.74 6.19 -47.32
N LEU A 10 -4.17 7.07 -46.51
CA LEU A 10 -3.86 6.78 -45.12
C LEU A 10 -5.16 6.94 -44.32
N THR A 11 -5.93 5.86 -44.15
CA THR A 11 -7.09 5.85 -43.25
C THR A 11 -6.60 5.84 -41.81
N LEU A 12 -6.67 6.99 -41.16
CA LEU A 12 -6.52 7.14 -39.71
C LEU A 12 -7.66 6.35 -39.03
N LEU A 13 -7.34 5.21 -38.43
CA LEU A 13 -8.25 4.53 -37.50
C LEU A 13 -8.28 5.33 -36.19
N LEU A 14 -9.28 6.21 -36.05
CA LEU A 14 -9.64 6.79 -34.76
C LEU A 14 -10.29 5.69 -33.92
N ILE A 15 -9.51 5.02 -33.08
CA ILE A 15 -10.05 4.16 -32.03
C ILE A 15 -10.66 5.10 -30.98
N ASN A 16 -11.99 5.23 -31.02
CA ASN A 16 -12.78 5.86 -29.97
C ASN A 16 -12.63 5.05 -28.67
N PHE A 17 -11.70 5.46 -27.79
CA PHE A 17 -11.77 5.09 -26.38
C PHE A 17 -12.79 5.99 -25.67
N SER A 18 -14.06 5.81 -26.01
CA SER A 18 -15.19 6.45 -25.31
C SER A 18 -15.96 5.41 -24.51
N ASN A 19 -15.26 4.65 -23.66
CA ASN A 19 -15.89 3.91 -22.57
C ASN A 19 -15.47 4.52 -21.24
N VAL A 20 -15.70 5.82 -21.08
CA VAL A 20 -15.99 6.36 -19.75
C VAL A 20 -17.44 5.98 -19.51
N ALA A 21 -17.65 4.85 -18.84
CA ALA A 21 -18.95 4.50 -18.33
C ALA A 21 -19.41 5.66 -17.43
N ASN A 22 -20.37 6.45 -17.92
CA ASN A 22 -21.13 7.37 -17.09
C ASN A 22 -21.99 6.54 -16.14
N SER A 23 -21.38 5.96 -15.10
CA SER A 23 -22.13 5.51 -13.94
C SER A 23 -22.72 6.73 -13.26
N GLU A 24 -23.98 6.66 -12.85
CA GLU A 24 -24.59 7.72 -12.05
C GLU A 24 -23.69 8.08 -10.86
N PRO A 25 -23.59 9.37 -10.50
CA PRO A 25 -22.83 9.79 -9.33
C PRO A 25 -23.32 9.04 -8.09
N VAL A 26 -22.38 8.51 -7.29
CA VAL A 26 -22.72 7.87 -6.04
C VAL A 26 -23.37 8.89 -5.10
N ASP A 27 -24.55 8.55 -4.56
CA ASP A 27 -25.26 9.38 -3.60
C ASP A 27 -24.46 9.50 -2.29
N SER A 28 -24.02 10.73 -1.97
CA SER A 28 -23.20 11.01 -0.78
C SER A 28 -23.98 10.81 0.52
N GLU A 29 -25.28 11.09 0.53
CA GLU A 29 -26.10 10.89 1.74
C GLU A 29 -26.21 9.40 2.08
N LEU A 30 -26.34 8.56 1.05
CA LEU A 30 -26.33 7.11 1.23
C LEU A 30 -24.97 6.61 1.75
N VAL A 31 -23.86 7.16 1.24
CA VAL A 31 -22.52 6.86 1.76
C VAL A 31 -22.40 7.26 3.23
N TYR A 32 -22.86 8.45 3.63
CA TYR A 32 -22.84 8.91 5.01
C TYR A 32 -23.69 8.04 5.94
N GLN A 33 -24.87 7.63 5.47
CA GLN A 33 -25.73 6.68 6.17
C GLN A 33 -25.02 5.34 6.38
N TYR A 34 -24.36 4.79 5.35
CA TYR A 34 -23.64 3.54 5.48
C TYR A 34 -22.38 3.64 6.36
N VAL A 35 -21.69 4.77 6.37
CA VAL A 35 -20.59 5.02 7.31
C VAL A 35 -21.11 5.06 8.75
N SER A 36 -22.20 5.78 9.01
CA SER A 36 -22.77 5.89 10.38
C SER A 36 -23.29 4.56 10.93
N THR A 37 -23.89 3.74 10.06
CA THR A 37 -24.38 2.39 10.39
C THR A 37 -23.31 1.30 10.28
N LYS A 38 -22.07 1.65 9.89
CA LYS A 38 -20.95 0.74 9.64
C LYS A 38 -21.27 -0.37 8.61
N ASN A 39 -22.11 -0.07 7.63
CA ASN A 39 -22.51 -1.00 6.58
C ASN A 39 -21.46 -1.05 5.46
N THR A 40 -20.29 -1.64 5.76
CA THR A 40 -19.20 -1.78 4.79
C THR A 40 -19.57 -2.65 3.60
N LYS A 41 -20.52 -3.59 3.75
CA LYS A 41 -21.00 -4.41 2.64
C LYS A 41 -21.72 -3.54 1.60
N ALA A 42 -22.65 -2.70 2.03
CA ALA A 42 -23.35 -1.80 1.13
C ALA A 42 -22.42 -0.77 0.49
N LEU A 43 -21.44 -0.23 1.25
CA LEU A 43 -20.39 0.62 0.67
C LEU A 43 -19.59 -0.09 -0.42
N LYS A 44 -19.33 -1.40 -0.28
CA LYS A 44 -18.63 -2.18 -1.29
C LYS A 44 -19.48 -2.42 -2.54
N GLU A 45 -20.79 -2.61 -2.37
CA GLU A 45 -21.76 -2.76 -3.47
C GLU A 45 -21.92 -1.48 -4.31
N LEU A 46 -21.73 -0.30 -3.71
CA LEU A 46 -21.68 0.98 -4.44
C LEU A 46 -20.42 1.17 -5.30
N GLY A 47 -19.39 0.32 -5.12
CA GLY A 47 -18.18 0.32 -5.93
C GLY A 47 -17.18 1.45 -5.63
N PRO A 48 -16.11 1.59 -6.43
CA PRO A 48 -15.00 2.51 -6.15
C PRO A 48 -15.37 4.00 -6.11
N GLY A 49 -16.52 4.38 -6.67
CA GLY A 49 -17.03 5.76 -6.64
C GLY A 49 -17.29 6.30 -5.23
N VAL A 50 -17.36 5.44 -4.21
CA VAL A 50 -17.45 5.88 -2.80
C VAL A 50 -16.17 6.52 -2.26
N MET A 51 -15.01 6.24 -2.86
CA MET A 51 -13.71 6.58 -2.27
C MET A 51 -13.47 8.09 -2.16
N PRO A 52 -13.79 8.93 -3.16
CA PRO A 52 -13.68 10.40 -3.03
C PRO A 52 -14.58 10.96 -1.92
N ILE A 53 -15.82 10.45 -1.79
CA ILE A 53 -16.79 10.89 -0.77
C ILE A 53 -16.28 10.52 0.63
N LEU A 54 -15.74 9.30 0.80
CA LEU A 54 -15.14 8.89 2.06
C LEU A 54 -13.89 9.72 2.41
N ALA A 55 -13.10 10.13 1.42
CA ALA A 55 -11.93 10.99 1.63
C ALA A 55 -12.34 12.40 2.07
N GLU A 56 -13.37 12.98 1.46
CA GLU A 56 -13.95 14.27 1.89
C GLU A 56 -14.50 14.20 3.32
N LEU A 57 -15.27 13.15 3.62
CA LEU A 57 -15.78 12.91 4.96
C LEU A 57 -14.64 12.74 5.98
N TYR A 58 -13.54 12.08 5.60
CA TYR A 58 -12.39 11.90 6.46
C TYR A 58 -11.75 13.24 6.86
N VAL A 59 -11.59 14.16 5.91
CA VAL A 59 -10.96 15.48 6.14
C VAL A 59 -11.76 16.34 7.12
N THR A 60 -13.09 16.27 7.05
CA THR A 60 -14.01 17.06 7.88
C THR A 60 -14.36 16.39 9.22
N SER A 61 -13.85 15.19 9.47
CA SER A 61 -14.16 14.37 10.64
C SER A 61 -13.24 14.61 11.83
N ASP A 62 -13.80 14.41 13.03
CA ASP A 62 -12.98 14.23 14.24
C ASP A 62 -12.18 12.92 14.21
N ASP A 63 -11.20 12.76 15.11
CA ASP A 63 -10.35 11.57 15.16
C ASP A 63 -11.15 10.27 15.32
N ARG A 64 -12.23 10.27 16.11
CA ARG A 64 -13.05 9.08 16.35
C ARG A 64 -13.71 8.63 15.05
N GLN A 65 -14.19 9.58 14.25
CA GLN A 65 -14.83 9.32 12.98
C GLN A 65 -13.79 8.97 11.90
N LYS A 66 -12.63 9.64 11.89
CA LYS A 66 -11.47 9.27 11.04
C LYS A 66 -11.04 7.81 11.26
N VAL A 67 -10.97 7.34 12.51
CA VAL A 67 -10.67 5.92 12.82
C VAL A 67 -11.67 4.97 12.14
N LYS A 68 -12.96 5.30 12.18
CA LYS A 68 -13.99 4.47 11.52
C LYS A 68 -13.79 4.46 10.00
N ILE A 69 -13.56 5.63 9.41
CA ILE A 69 -13.41 5.76 7.96
C ILE A 69 -12.12 5.08 7.47
N ALA A 70 -11.01 5.21 8.19
CA ALA A 70 -9.77 4.47 7.89
C ALA A 70 -9.99 2.94 7.92
N ASN A 71 -10.76 2.43 8.88
CA ASN A 71 -11.12 1.02 8.90
C ASN A 71 -12.04 0.62 7.74
N ILE A 72 -12.93 1.50 7.29
CA ILE A 72 -13.73 1.29 6.08
C ILE A 72 -12.82 1.20 4.85
N PHE A 73 -11.89 2.15 4.65
CA PHE A 73 -10.92 2.10 3.56
C PHE A 73 -10.15 0.77 3.52
N LYS A 74 -9.62 0.33 4.68
CA LYS A 74 -8.93 -0.95 4.82
C LYS A 74 -9.78 -2.15 4.35
N ASN A 75 -11.08 -2.13 4.63
CA ASN A 75 -11.98 -3.24 4.33
C ASN A 75 -12.55 -3.22 2.90
N LEU A 76 -12.63 -2.04 2.27
CA LEU A 76 -13.10 -1.91 0.89
C LEU A 76 -12.07 -2.43 -0.11
N VAL A 77 -10.77 -2.19 0.14
CA VAL A 77 -9.65 -2.65 -0.71
C VAL A 77 -9.74 -2.09 -2.14
N PHE A 78 -10.29 -0.88 -2.27
CA PHE A 78 -10.27 -0.15 -3.53
C PHE A 78 -9.05 0.77 -3.55
N LYS A 79 -8.33 0.75 -4.67
CA LYS A 79 -7.26 1.71 -4.92
C LYS A 79 -7.87 3.11 -5.05
N SER A 80 -7.35 4.08 -4.31
CA SER A 80 -7.78 5.49 -4.38
C SER A 80 -6.64 6.43 -4.02
N GLU A 81 -6.40 7.38 -4.93
CA GLU A 81 -5.37 8.40 -4.79
C GLU A 81 -5.74 9.46 -3.75
N GLU A 82 -7.04 9.73 -3.62
CA GLU A 82 -7.66 10.62 -2.63
C GLU A 82 -7.52 10.03 -1.22
N ALA A 83 -7.92 8.77 -1.05
CA ALA A 83 -7.76 8.06 0.22
C ALA A 83 -6.28 7.99 0.64
N ARG A 84 -5.37 7.68 -0.30
CA ARG A 84 -3.93 7.72 -0.03
C ARG A 84 -3.51 9.09 0.50
N LYS A 85 -3.89 10.19 -0.17
CA LYS A 85 -3.47 11.55 0.23
C LYS A 85 -3.90 11.89 1.65
N VAL A 86 -5.18 11.74 1.97
CA VAL A 86 -5.71 12.12 3.29
C VAL A 86 -5.19 11.22 4.41
N LEU A 87 -4.97 9.92 4.14
CA LEU A 87 -4.39 9.01 5.12
C LEU A 87 -2.90 9.28 5.37
N MET A 88 -2.15 9.71 4.34
CA MET A 88 -0.73 10.04 4.50
C MET A 88 -0.49 11.23 5.43
N GLU A 89 -1.45 12.15 5.54
CA GLU A 89 -1.38 13.28 6.49
C GLU A 89 -1.40 12.80 7.96
N ASP A 90 -2.09 11.69 8.24
CA ASP A 90 -2.27 11.17 9.60
C ASP A 90 -1.36 9.96 9.93
N ILE A 91 -0.43 9.56 9.06
CA ILE A 91 0.42 8.36 9.27
C ILE A 91 1.31 8.45 10.53
N LYS A 92 1.55 9.67 11.02
CA LYS A 92 2.32 9.98 12.24
C LYS A 92 1.52 10.77 13.28
N THR A 93 0.18 10.75 13.20
CA THR A 93 -0.67 11.39 14.23
C THR A 93 -0.40 10.84 15.63
N ASP A 94 -0.57 11.68 16.65
CA ASP A 94 -0.42 11.29 18.06
C ASP A 94 -1.58 10.44 18.58
N ASN A 95 -2.73 10.49 17.88
CA ASN A 95 -3.86 9.63 18.20
C ASN A 95 -3.54 8.18 17.85
N LYS A 96 -3.34 7.35 18.88
CA LYS A 96 -2.85 5.97 18.72
C LYS A 96 -3.77 5.11 17.87
N ASP A 97 -5.08 5.19 18.10
CA ASP A 97 -6.06 4.38 17.37
C ASP A 97 -6.13 4.79 15.90
N LEU A 98 -6.10 6.10 15.65
CA LEU A 98 -6.10 6.64 14.29
C LEU A 98 -4.84 6.22 13.54
N ARG A 99 -3.68 6.36 14.18
CA ARG A 99 -2.39 6.03 13.59
C ARG A 99 -2.31 4.56 13.16
N ILE A 100 -2.85 3.65 13.95
CA ILE A 100 -2.91 2.21 13.59
C ILE A 100 -3.84 2.00 12.40
N ALA A 101 -5.06 2.56 12.45
CA ALA A 101 -6.05 2.41 11.41
C ALA A 101 -5.53 2.95 10.07
N VAL A 102 -4.86 4.10 10.09
CA VAL A 102 -4.22 4.72 8.93
C VAL A 102 -3.14 3.83 8.33
N GLN A 103 -2.21 3.31 9.15
CA GLN A 103 -1.13 2.45 8.65
C GLN A 103 -1.66 1.19 7.96
N TYR A 104 -2.73 0.59 8.49
CA TYR A 104 -3.36 -0.57 7.85
C TYR A 104 -4.13 -0.20 6.59
N ALA A 105 -4.83 0.94 6.59
CA ALA A 105 -5.62 1.38 5.43
C ALA A 105 -4.72 1.74 4.23
N LEU A 106 -3.60 2.42 4.47
CA LEU A 106 -2.71 2.92 3.41
C LEU A 106 -2.25 1.83 2.43
N GLY A 107 -1.82 0.67 2.93
CA GLY A 107 -1.39 -0.43 2.08
C GLY A 107 -2.54 -1.22 1.42
N MET A 108 -3.78 -0.96 1.82
CA MET A 108 -4.99 -1.52 1.20
C MET A 108 -5.60 -0.62 0.12
N VAL A 109 -5.19 0.65 0.03
CA VAL A 109 -5.77 1.62 -0.92
C VAL A 109 -4.77 2.18 -1.93
N SER A 110 -3.50 1.81 -1.83
CA SER A 110 -2.47 2.36 -2.71
C SER A 110 -1.38 1.35 -3.04
N ASN A 111 -0.76 1.56 -4.20
CA ASN A 111 0.50 0.92 -4.60
C ASN A 111 1.61 1.96 -4.81
N ASP A 112 1.43 3.17 -4.30
CA ASP A 112 2.41 4.24 -4.40
C ASP A 112 3.65 3.92 -3.55
N GLY A 113 4.84 4.02 -4.15
CA GLY A 113 6.09 3.73 -3.45
C GLY A 113 6.41 4.65 -2.27
N SER A 114 5.73 5.80 -2.14
CA SER A 114 5.80 6.69 -0.98
C SER A 114 5.11 6.09 0.26
N VAL A 115 4.05 5.29 0.08
CA VAL A 115 3.38 4.57 1.16
C VAL A 115 4.32 3.52 1.75
N VAL A 116 4.94 2.72 0.88
CA VAL A 116 5.95 1.72 1.29
C VAL A 116 7.10 2.39 2.03
N ASN A 117 7.61 3.52 1.53
CA ASN A 117 8.65 4.30 2.21
C ASN A 117 8.21 4.75 3.61
N ALA A 118 7.03 5.35 3.73
CA ALA A 118 6.59 5.89 5.01
C ALA A 118 6.33 4.78 6.05
N LEU A 119 5.84 3.62 5.61
CA LEU A 119 5.70 2.45 6.47
C LEU A 119 7.08 1.85 6.85
N LEU A 120 8.03 1.78 5.92
CA LEU A 120 9.41 1.35 6.22
C LEU A 120 10.10 2.30 7.20
N ASP A 121 9.89 3.61 7.05
CA ASP A 121 10.42 4.63 7.96
C ASP A 121 9.81 4.49 9.36
N ASN A 122 8.50 4.31 9.45
CA ASN A 122 7.84 4.07 10.74
C ASN A 122 8.34 2.76 11.37
N MET A 123 8.49 1.69 10.59
CA MET A 123 9.02 0.41 11.06
C MET A 123 10.43 0.54 11.63
N GLN A 124 11.31 1.29 10.97
CA GLN A 124 12.72 1.41 11.34
C GLN A 124 12.94 2.42 12.48
N TYR A 125 12.24 3.54 12.45
CA TYR A 125 12.63 4.74 13.20
C TYR A 125 11.56 5.27 14.16
N ASP A 126 10.35 4.72 14.18
CA ASP A 126 9.36 5.19 15.16
C ASP A 126 9.89 4.96 16.58
N LYS A 127 9.75 5.97 17.44
CA LYS A 127 10.23 5.93 18.83
C LYS A 127 9.51 4.84 19.64
N ASN A 128 8.24 4.59 19.32
CA ASN A 128 7.42 3.60 19.99
C ASN A 128 7.51 2.24 19.29
N ALA A 129 7.98 1.25 20.05
CA ALA A 129 8.06 -0.15 19.62
C ALA A 129 6.74 -0.71 19.08
N TYR A 130 5.61 -0.26 19.62
CA TYR A 130 4.29 -0.68 19.16
C TYR A 130 3.99 -0.19 17.74
N PHE A 131 4.34 1.05 17.39
CA PHE A 131 4.09 1.55 16.03
C PHE A 131 5.09 1.00 15.00
N ARG A 132 6.31 0.67 15.42
CA ARG A 132 7.23 -0.11 14.57
C ARG A 132 6.62 -1.45 14.16
N ASP A 133 6.07 -2.17 15.14
CA ASP A 133 5.37 -3.45 14.92
C ASP A 133 4.16 -3.30 13.99
N LYS A 134 3.33 -2.27 14.18
CA LYS A 134 2.15 -2.04 13.33
C LYS A 134 2.51 -1.68 11.89
N ALA A 135 3.59 -0.92 11.70
CA ALA A 135 4.12 -0.65 10.37
C ALA A 135 4.61 -1.94 9.69
N ALA A 136 5.34 -2.79 10.42
CA ALA A 136 5.76 -4.10 9.90
C ALA A 136 4.57 -5.01 9.57
N CYS A 137 3.52 -5.03 10.38
CA CYS A 137 2.28 -5.74 10.06
C CYS A 137 1.67 -5.24 8.74
N SER A 138 1.63 -3.92 8.53
CA SER A 138 1.16 -3.32 7.27
C SER A 138 1.96 -3.77 6.07
N LEU A 139 3.30 -3.70 6.17
CA LEU A 139 4.23 -4.14 5.14
C LEU A 139 4.12 -5.65 4.84
N ALA A 140 3.74 -6.47 5.83
CA ALA A 140 3.66 -7.92 5.67
C ALA A 140 2.32 -8.42 5.12
N TYR A 141 1.21 -7.84 5.55
CA TYR A 141 -0.13 -8.40 5.30
C TYR A 141 -1.05 -7.50 4.48
N PHE A 142 -0.78 -6.19 4.43
CA PHE A 142 -1.71 -5.20 3.91
C PHE A 142 -1.07 -4.49 2.72
N GLN A 143 -0.82 -5.21 1.64
CA GLN A 143 -0.21 -4.68 0.41
C GLN A 143 -1.02 -5.12 -0.81
N ALA A 144 -2.29 -4.73 -0.88
CA ALA A 144 -3.27 -5.32 -1.78
C ALA A 144 -3.05 -5.00 -3.27
N HIS A 145 -2.30 -3.95 -3.57
CA HIS A 145 -2.20 -3.40 -4.93
C HIS A 145 -0.78 -3.30 -5.49
N ILE A 146 0.26 -3.64 -4.70
CA ILE A 146 1.64 -3.59 -5.20
C ILE A 146 1.90 -4.74 -6.18
N THR A 147 2.55 -4.44 -7.29
CA THR A 147 3.02 -5.45 -8.26
C THR A 147 4.30 -6.12 -7.77
N ASP A 148 4.73 -7.17 -8.46
CA ASP A 148 6.00 -7.84 -8.14
C ASP A 148 7.21 -6.92 -8.35
N GLU A 149 7.20 -6.06 -9.38
CA GLU A 149 8.23 -5.05 -9.58
C GLU A 149 8.27 -4.05 -8.41
N GLN A 150 7.10 -3.66 -7.90
CA GLN A 150 7.01 -2.74 -6.76
C GLN A 150 7.44 -3.39 -5.44
N LYS A 151 7.32 -4.72 -5.30
CA LYS A 151 7.81 -5.46 -4.13
C LYS A 151 9.32 -5.42 -3.99
N VAL A 152 10.08 -5.15 -5.06
CA VAL A 152 11.55 -4.97 -4.97
C VAL A 152 11.90 -3.95 -3.88
N LYS A 153 11.24 -2.79 -3.89
CA LYS A 153 11.48 -1.71 -2.92
C LYS A 153 11.11 -2.11 -1.49
N LEU A 154 10.00 -2.85 -1.36
CA LEU A 154 9.57 -3.42 -0.08
C LEU A 154 10.65 -4.37 0.47
N TYR A 155 11.15 -5.28 -0.36
CA TYR A 155 12.18 -6.25 0.03
C TYR A 155 13.51 -5.59 0.35
N GLU A 156 13.95 -4.60 -0.43
CA GLU A 156 15.15 -3.79 -0.13
C GLU A 156 15.06 -3.19 1.27
N GLY A 157 13.93 -2.55 1.59
CA GLY A 157 13.71 -1.94 2.90
C GLY A 157 13.66 -2.95 4.04
N LEU A 158 12.99 -4.09 3.85
CA LEU A 158 12.93 -5.14 4.87
C LEU A 158 14.30 -5.80 5.10
N ILE A 159 15.05 -6.08 4.03
CA ILE A 159 16.42 -6.63 4.11
C ILE A 159 17.36 -5.65 4.80
N ASN A 160 17.26 -4.35 4.50
CA ASN A 160 18.02 -3.32 5.22
C ASN A 160 17.72 -3.33 6.73
N GLY A 161 16.44 -3.52 7.11
CA GLY A 161 16.05 -3.62 8.52
C GLY A 161 16.69 -4.78 9.29
N LEU A 162 17.12 -5.85 8.62
CA LEU A 162 17.89 -6.93 9.24
C LEU A 162 19.27 -6.48 9.75
N SER A 163 19.84 -5.42 9.18
CA SER A 163 21.10 -4.81 9.61
C SER A 163 20.93 -3.77 10.74
N SER A 164 19.70 -3.53 11.20
CA SER A 164 19.43 -2.51 12.22
C SER A 164 20.12 -2.85 13.54
N SER A 165 20.66 -1.84 14.23
CA SER A 165 21.13 -1.99 15.62
C SER A 165 19.98 -2.31 16.58
N ASN A 166 18.76 -1.91 16.24
CA ASN A 166 17.56 -2.19 17.03
C ASN A 166 17.11 -3.65 16.83
N ARG A 167 17.19 -4.44 17.90
CA ARG A 167 16.80 -5.86 17.90
C ARG A 167 15.36 -6.08 17.46
N GLN A 168 14.44 -5.21 17.84
CA GLN A 168 13.04 -5.34 17.44
C GLN A 168 12.89 -5.13 15.94
N VAL A 169 13.56 -4.13 15.36
CA VAL A 169 13.54 -3.87 13.91
C VAL A 169 14.03 -5.09 13.14
N ARG A 170 15.16 -5.69 13.55
CA ARG A 170 15.64 -6.94 12.93
C ARG A 170 14.58 -8.06 12.99
N ALA A 171 13.93 -8.22 14.13
CA ALA A 171 12.94 -9.28 14.33
C ALA A 171 11.70 -9.10 13.45
N ILE A 172 11.13 -7.89 13.40
CA ILE A 172 9.92 -7.61 12.62
C ILE A 172 10.21 -7.60 11.11
N SER A 173 11.39 -7.13 10.69
CA SER A 173 11.86 -7.24 9.31
C SER A 173 11.97 -8.70 8.85
N LEU A 174 12.59 -9.55 9.67
CA LEU A 174 12.68 -10.99 9.38
C LEU A 174 11.30 -11.63 9.30
N GLN A 175 10.40 -11.29 10.22
CA GLN A 175 9.06 -11.84 10.23
C GLN A 175 8.28 -11.43 8.97
N ALA A 176 8.36 -10.17 8.55
CA ALA A 176 7.75 -9.69 7.31
C ALA A 176 8.32 -10.42 6.08
N LEU A 177 9.65 -10.55 5.99
CA LEU A 177 10.29 -11.32 4.90
C LEU A 177 9.84 -12.78 4.89
N LYS A 178 9.72 -13.42 6.06
CA LYS A 178 9.22 -14.79 6.18
C LYS A 178 7.77 -14.91 5.72
N ILE A 179 6.92 -13.93 6.01
CA ILE A 179 5.51 -13.92 5.56
C ILE A 179 5.44 -13.83 4.02
N HIS A 180 6.26 -12.98 3.41
CA HIS A 180 6.28 -12.81 1.96
C HIS A 180 6.90 -13.99 1.21
N THR A 181 7.97 -14.57 1.75
CA THR A 181 8.86 -15.48 0.99
C THR A 181 8.89 -16.91 1.52
N GLY A 182 8.32 -17.16 2.70
CA GLY A 182 8.46 -18.42 3.44
C GLY A 182 9.86 -18.68 4.01
N GLN A 183 10.81 -17.76 3.84
CA GLN A 183 12.23 -18.00 4.10
C GLN A 183 12.78 -17.09 5.20
N THR A 184 13.81 -17.58 5.90
CA THR A 184 14.61 -16.79 6.85
C THR A 184 16.04 -16.57 6.37
N LYS A 185 16.47 -17.32 5.34
CA LYS A 185 17.88 -17.45 4.90
C LYS A 185 18.84 -17.74 6.07
N GLY A 186 18.37 -18.46 7.09
CA GLY A 186 19.14 -18.78 8.29
C GLY A 186 19.43 -17.58 9.20
N PHE A 187 18.70 -16.46 9.06
CA PHE A 187 18.92 -15.28 9.90
C PHE A 187 18.50 -15.57 11.35
N PHE A 188 19.42 -15.33 12.28
CA PHE A 188 19.15 -15.38 13.71
C PHE A 188 19.24 -13.97 14.31
N VAL A 189 18.12 -13.48 14.86
CA VAL A 189 18.02 -12.12 15.45
C VAL A 189 19.05 -11.86 16.56
N ASN A 190 19.42 -12.92 17.29
CA ASN A 190 20.42 -12.93 18.36
C ASN A 190 21.73 -13.65 17.95
N GLY A 191 21.94 -13.88 16.65
CA GLY A 191 23.15 -14.50 16.14
C GLY A 191 24.39 -13.61 16.30
N THR A 192 25.55 -14.20 16.07
CA THR A 192 26.82 -13.46 15.97
C THR A 192 26.82 -12.55 14.73
N ALA A 193 27.69 -11.53 14.72
CA ALA A 193 27.87 -10.66 13.57
C ALA A 193 28.16 -11.46 12.29
N THR A 194 29.04 -12.47 12.39
CA THR A 194 29.39 -13.36 11.27
C THR A 194 28.16 -14.08 10.69
N ASN A 195 27.33 -14.69 11.55
CA ASN A 195 26.13 -15.42 11.08
C ASN A 195 25.11 -14.47 10.45
N GLN A 196 24.98 -13.26 11.00
CA GLN A 196 24.10 -12.23 10.46
C GLN A 196 24.59 -11.74 9.09
N SER A 197 25.90 -11.49 8.92
CA SER A 197 26.50 -11.10 7.65
C SER A 197 26.32 -12.17 6.56
N GLU A 198 26.49 -13.45 6.89
CA GLU A 198 26.28 -14.53 5.92
C GLU A 198 24.81 -14.60 5.47
N SER A 199 23.88 -14.48 6.41
CA SER A 199 22.45 -14.49 6.09
C SER A 199 22.01 -13.26 5.28
N LEU A 200 22.57 -12.07 5.58
CA LEU A 200 22.36 -10.85 4.81
C LEU A 200 22.83 -11.01 3.36
N ARG A 201 24.01 -11.62 3.14
CA ARG A 201 24.48 -11.93 1.78
C ARG A 201 23.48 -12.82 1.03
N LYS A 202 22.96 -13.87 1.66
CA LYS A 202 21.95 -14.76 1.06
C LYS A 202 20.64 -14.03 0.72
N TRP A 203 20.25 -13.06 1.53
CA TRP A 203 19.09 -12.20 1.24
C TRP A 203 19.35 -11.27 0.05
N GLN A 204 20.53 -10.68 -0.04
CA GLN A 204 20.92 -9.83 -1.16
C GLN A 204 21.00 -10.63 -2.47
N GLU A 205 21.61 -11.81 -2.45
CA GLU A 205 21.66 -12.71 -3.61
C GLU A 205 20.26 -13.10 -4.09
N TRP A 206 19.36 -13.45 -3.17
CA TRP A 206 17.97 -13.74 -3.50
C TRP A 206 17.23 -12.54 -4.08
N LEU A 207 17.51 -11.32 -3.61
CA LEU A 207 16.88 -10.13 -4.14
C LEU A 207 17.33 -9.82 -5.56
N GLU A 208 18.62 -10.00 -5.87
CA GLU A 208 19.13 -9.85 -7.24
C GLU A 208 18.55 -10.94 -8.16
N GLU A 209 18.43 -12.17 -7.69
CA GLU A 209 17.72 -13.23 -8.41
C GLU A 209 16.26 -12.87 -8.66
N TYR A 210 15.54 -12.37 -7.64
CA TYR A 210 14.16 -11.91 -7.77
C TYR A 210 14.02 -10.82 -8.84
N LYS A 211 14.90 -9.80 -8.81
CA LYS A 211 14.93 -8.72 -9.81
C LYS A 211 15.17 -9.24 -11.22
N SER A 212 16.03 -10.26 -11.38
CA SER A 212 16.34 -10.84 -12.69
C SER A 212 15.20 -11.66 -13.30
N ASN A 213 14.22 -12.05 -12.50
CA ASN A 213 13.07 -12.87 -12.89
C ASN A 213 11.76 -12.07 -13.09
N LEU A 214 11.80 -10.73 -12.97
CA LEU A 214 10.70 -9.83 -13.30
C LEU A 214 10.61 -9.62 -14.83
#